data_AF-A0A0S8JIQ6-F1
#
_entry.id   AF-A0A0S8JIQ6-F1
#
_cell.length_a   1.000
_cell.length_b   1.000
_cell.length_c   1.000
_cell.angle_alpha   90.00
_cell.angle_beta   90.00
_cell.angle_gamma   90.00
#
_symmetry.space_group_name_H-M   'P 1'
#
loop_
_entity.id
_entity.type
_entity.pdbx_description
1 polymer ?
#
loop_
_entity_poly.entity_id
_entity_poly.type
_entity_poly.pdbx_seq_one_letter_code
_entity_poly.pdbx_strand_id
1 'polypeptide(L)'
;METRNSDRETQNARGRPVAFIQVDLDGLWAVRRCYGVSGSPEQDDPVYSHALPALLDLFDRLAVKATFFVVGADAEVAWKRR
;
A
#
# COMPACT_ATOMS: atom_id res chain seq x y z
N MET A 1 42.93 -15.60 -12.53
CA MET A 1 41.99 -15.27 -11.43
C MET A 1 41.44 -13.89 -11.75
N GLU A 2 40.49 -13.77 -12.68
CA GLU A 2 40.19 -12.46 -13.32
C GLU A 2 38.76 -12.32 -13.86
N THR A 3 37.80 -13.13 -13.37
CA THR A 3 36.43 -13.18 -13.90
C THR A 3 35.37 -12.52 -13.01
N ARG A 4 35.76 -11.76 -11.97
CA ARG A 4 34.81 -11.15 -11.01
C ARG A 4 34.41 -9.71 -11.30
N ASN A 5 35.10 -9.03 -12.24
CA ASN A 5 34.88 -7.60 -12.50
C ASN A 5 33.87 -7.32 -13.62
N SER A 6 33.80 -8.17 -14.65
CA SER A 6 32.91 -8.00 -15.81
C SER A 6 31.43 -8.10 -15.45
N ASP A 7 31.07 -8.94 -14.49
CA ASP A 7 29.67 -9.20 -14.14
C ASP A 7 29.02 -8.01 -13.40
N ARG A 8 29.81 -7.25 -12.63
CA ARG A 8 29.31 -6.05 -11.92
C ARG A 8 29.08 -4.86 -12.86
N GLU A 9 29.95 -4.68 -13.84
CA GLU A 9 29.79 -3.62 -14.85
C GLU A 9 28.56 -3.86 -15.75
N THR A 10 28.29 -5.13 -16.09
CA THR A 10 27.13 -5.51 -16.90
C THR A 10 25.80 -5.35 -16.14
N GLN A 11 25.80 -5.49 -14.82
CA GLN A 11 24.62 -5.24 -13.97
C GLN A 11 24.29 -3.74 -13.84
N ASN A 12 25.29 -2.86 -13.90
CA ASN A 12 25.11 -1.41 -13.80
C ASN A 12 24.54 -0.77 -15.08
N ALA A 13 24.60 -1.46 -16.22
CA ALA A 13 24.11 -0.97 -17.51
C ALA A 13 22.57 -1.06 -17.67
N ARG A 14 21.89 -1.87 -16.84
CA ARG A 14 20.44 -1.85 -16.73
C ARG A 14 20.09 -0.86 -15.62
N GLY A 15 19.64 0.34 -15.99
CA GLY A 15 19.22 1.36 -15.03
C GLY A 15 18.33 0.77 -13.93
N ARG A 16 18.37 1.35 -12.72
CA ARG A 16 17.62 0.85 -11.57
C ARG A 16 16.17 0.56 -11.98
N PRO A 17 15.65 -0.66 -11.76
CA PRO A 17 14.27 -0.99 -12.11
C PRO A 17 13.32 0.04 -11.48
N VAL A 18 12.44 0.59 -12.31
CA VAL A 18 11.37 1.46 -11.81
C VAL A 18 10.35 0.57 -11.10
N ALA A 19 9.99 0.96 -9.88
CA ALA A 19 8.96 0.30 -9.09
C ALA A 19 7.95 1.33 -8.59
N PHE A 20 6.73 0.89 -8.36
CA PHE A 20 5.68 1.68 -7.73
C PHE A 20 5.07 0.90 -6.57
N ILE A 21 4.52 1.61 -5.60
CA ILE A 21 3.76 1.01 -4.50
C ILE A 21 2.30 1.39 -4.68
N GLN A 22 1.47 0.37 -4.74
CA GLN A 22 0.02 0.48 -4.67
C GLN A 22 -0.44 -0.10 -3.34
N VAL A 23 -1.41 0.57 -2.70
CA VAL A 23 -2.08 0.10 -1.49
C VAL A 23 -3.57 0.07 -1.75
N ASP A 24 -4.14 -1.13 -1.78
CA ASP A 24 -5.59 -1.32 -1.84
C ASP A 24 -6.14 -1.12 -0.42
N LEU A 25 -6.90 -0.04 -0.23
CA LEU A 25 -7.41 0.37 1.07
C LEU A 25 -8.78 -0.28 1.34
N ASP A 26 -8.78 -1.61 1.31
CA ASP A 26 -9.95 -2.42 1.59
C ASP A 26 -10.21 -2.48 3.09
N GLY A 27 -11.28 -1.82 3.53
CA GLY A 27 -11.73 -1.94 4.90
C GLY A 27 -12.08 -3.38 5.28
N LEU A 28 -12.05 -3.70 6.59
CA LEU A 28 -12.41 -5.04 7.08
C LEU A 28 -13.79 -5.49 6.57
N TRP A 29 -14.70 -4.53 6.38
CA TRP A 29 -16.03 -4.75 5.84
C TRP A 29 -16.02 -5.26 4.39
N ALA A 30 -15.13 -4.73 3.55
CA ALA A 30 -15.04 -5.07 2.14
C ALA A 30 -14.50 -6.50 2.00
N VAL A 31 -13.43 -6.82 2.74
CA VAL A 31 -12.87 -8.17 2.82
C VAL A 31 -13.91 -9.17 3.30
N ARG A 32 -14.66 -8.87 4.36
CA ARG A 32 -15.74 -9.75 4.85
C ARG A 32 -16.76 -10.08 3.77
N ARG A 33 -17.20 -9.08 3.00
CA ARG A 33 -18.17 -9.28 1.92
C ARG A 33 -17.64 -10.18 0.80
N CYS A 34 -16.35 -10.11 0.47
CA CYS A 34 -15.71 -11.03 -0.47
C CYS A 34 -15.82 -12.51 -0.03
N TYR A 35 -15.94 -12.77 1.27
CA TYR A 35 -16.10 -14.10 1.85
C TYR A 35 -17.55 -14.43 2.26
N GLY A 36 -18.54 -13.64 1.82
CA GLY A 36 -19.95 -13.86 2.16
C GLY A 36 -20.29 -13.53 3.62
N VAL A 37 -19.42 -12.84 4.34
CA VAL A 37 -19.66 -12.37 5.71
C VAL A 37 -20.21 -10.94 5.66
N SER A 38 -21.16 -10.64 6.55
CA SER A 38 -21.74 -9.30 6.63
C SER A 38 -20.70 -8.25 7.06
N GLY A 39 -20.89 -7.03 6.58
CA GLY A 39 -20.07 -5.88 6.92
C GLY A 39 -20.65 -4.59 6.35
N SER A 40 -20.42 -3.48 7.02
CA SER A 40 -20.75 -2.13 6.53
C SER A 40 -19.52 -1.21 6.58
N PRO A 41 -19.46 -0.17 5.71
CA PRO A 41 -18.38 0.82 5.73
C PRO A 41 -18.25 1.60 7.05
N GLU A 42 -19.36 1.79 7.77
CA GLU A 42 -19.43 2.60 8.99
C GLU A 42 -18.91 1.88 10.24
N GLN A 43 -18.74 0.55 10.17
CA GLN A 43 -18.23 -0.24 11.29
C GLN A 43 -16.80 0.15 11.65
N ASP A 44 -16.36 -0.18 12.87
CA ASP A 44 -14.97 0.02 13.28
C ASP A 44 -14.01 -0.73 12.34
N ASP A 45 -12.99 -0.03 11.87
CA ASP A 45 -12.14 -0.50 10.78
C ASP A 45 -10.66 -0.27 11.10
N PRO A 46 -9.93 -1.31 11.53
CA PRO A 46 -8.52 -1.19 11.90
C PRO A 46 -7.63 -0.79 10.72
N VAL A 47 -8.09 -1.00 9.48
CA VAL A 47 -7.37 -0.54 8.28
C VAL A 47 -7.27 0.98 8.26
N TYR A 48 -8.35 1.68 8.60
CA TYR A 48 -8.38 3.14 8.64
C TYR A 48 -7.86 3.70 9.97
N SER A 49 -8.23 3.09 11.11
CA SER A 49 -7.88 3.64 12.42
C SER A 49 -6.42 3.35 12.85
N HIS A 50 -5.77 2.32 12.30
CA HIS A 50 -4.42 1.93 12.71
C HIS A 50 -3.45 1.76 11.53
N ALA A 51 -3.82 0.98 10.51
CA ALA A 51 -2.88 0.62 9.45
C ALA A 51 -2.55 1.81 8.53
N LEU A 52 -3.55 2.59 8.12
CA LEU A 52 -3.35 3.75 7.25
C LEU A 52 -2.41 4.80 7.89
N PRO A 53 -2.63 5.27 9.14
CA PRO A 53 -1.69 6.17 9.80
C PRO A 53 -0.26 5.61 9.88
N ALA A 54 -0.10 4.33 10.20
CA ALA A 54 1.22 3.69 10.29
C ALA A 54 1.93 3.59 8.93
N LEU A 55 1.18 3.30 7.86
CA LEU A 55 1.71 3.27 6.49
C LEU A 55 2.11 4.66 6.02
N LEU A 56 1.32 5.70 6.33
CA LEU A 56 1.66 7.07 6.00
C LEU A 56 2.95 7.53 6.70
N ASP A 57 3.11 7.25 8.00
CA ASP A 57 4.36 7.52 8.73
C ASP A 57 5.56 6.78 8.12
N LEU A 58 5.38 5.49 7.81
CA LEU A 58 6.43 4.67 7.22
C LEU A 58 6.88 5.19 5.86
N PHE A 59 5.93 5.51 4.98
CA PHE A 59 6.25 6.01 3.63
C PHE A 59 6.89 7.39 3.67
N ASP A 60 6.46 8.27 4.58
CA ASP A 60 7.09 9.57 4.78
C ASP A 60 8.55 9.43 5.25
N ARG A 61 8.80 8.63 6.29
CA ARG A 61 10.14 8.37 6.84
C ARG A 61 11.11 7.76 5.83
N LEU A 62 10.59 6.99 4.87
CA LEU A 62 11.39 6.36 3.81
C LEU A 62 11.44 7.19 2.52
N ALA A 63 10.79 8.35 2.49
CA ALA A 63 10.62 9.17 1.28
C ALA A 63 10.08 8.39 0.07
N VAL A 64 9.16 7.45 0.33
CA VAL A 64 8.55 6.57 -0.69
C VAL A 64 7.22 7.16 -1.14
N LYS A 65 6.99 7.19 -2.45
CA LYS A 65 5.70 7.54 -3.03
C LYS A 65 4.84 6.28 -3.20
N ALA A 66 3.61 6.34 -2.71
CA ALA A 66 2.62 5.27 -2.84
C ALA A 66 1.29 5.84 -3.34
N THR A 67 0.54 5.02 -4.06
CA THR A 67 -0.82 5.33 -4.52
C THR A 67 -1.82 4.49 -3.75
N PHE A 68 -2.80 5.13 -3.12
CA PHE A 68 -3.87 4.46 -2.37
C PHE A 68 -5.13 4.35 -3.22
N PHE A 69 -5.70 3.15 -3.29
CA PHE A 69 -6.97 2.89 -3.96
C PHE A 69 -8.04 2.73 -2.89
N VAL A 70 -8.93 3.71 -2.81
CA VAL A 70 -9.97 3.80 -1.77
C VAL A 70 -11.27 3.21 -2.31
N VAL A 71 -11.91 2.35 -1.54
CA VAL A 71 -13.25 1.86 -1.88
C VAL A 71 -14.24 3.02 -1.78
N GLY A 72 -15.02 3.27 -2.84
CA GLY A 72 -15.90 4.45 -2.89
C GLY A 72 -16.87 4.58 -1.72
N ALA A 73 -17.38 3.46 -1.20
CA ALA A 73 -18.26 3.48 -0.03
C ALA A 73 -17.56 3.97 1.26
N ASP A 74 -16.25 3.74 1.41
CA ASP A 74 -15.49 4.27 2.54
C ASP A 74 -15.28 5.79 2.45
N ALA A 75 -15.20 6.34 1.24
CA ALA A 75 -15.09 7.78 1.03
C ALA A 75 -16.34 8.55 1.51
N GLU A 76 -17.49 7.89 1.60
CA GLU A 76 -18.72 8.48 2.15
C GLU A 76 -18.75 8.50 3.68
N VAL A 77 -17.86 7.76 4.35
CA VAL A 77 -17.81 7.66 5.81
C VAL A 77 -16.97 8.80 6.40
N ALA A 78 -17.63 9.70 7.15
CA ALA A 78 -17.01 10.96 7.58
C ALA A 78 -15.73 10.81 8.42
N TRP A 79 -15.60 9.76 9.23
CA TRP A 79 -14.42 9.55 10.06
C TRP A 79 -13.25 8.93 9.29
N LYS A 80 -13.51 8.25 8.16
CA LYS A 80 -12.48 7.65 7.29
C LYS A 80 -11.78 8.66 6.37
N ARG A 81 -12.28 9.89 6.30
CA ARG A 81 -11.71 11.01 5.53
C ARG A 81 -10.72 11.89 6.30
N ARG A 82 -10.41 11.53 7.55
CA ARG A 82 -9.64 12.36 8.48
C ARG A 82 -8.20 11.92 8.60
#